data_AF-A0A3S0DWR9-F1
#
_entry.id   AF-A0A3S0DWR9-F1
#
_cell.length_a   1.000
_cell.length_b   1.000
_cell.length_c   1.000
_cell.angle_alpha   90.00
_cell.angle_beta   90.00
_cell.angle_gamma   90.00
#
_symmetry.space_group_name_H-M   'P 1'
#
loop_
_entity.id
_entity.type
_entity.pdbx_description
1 polymer ?
#
loop_
_entity_poly.entity_id
_entity_poly.type
_entity_poly.pdbx_seq_one_letter_code
_entity_poly.pdbx_strand_id
1 'polypeptide(L)' 'MTTEIIDPIWHIRDVIKYTGWCKKTIDNMIEDGRMIKPEFLKGAKKIRAWYRSTIIEWFKRTQANPDLQK' A
#
# COMPACT_ATOMS: atom_id res chain seq x y z
N MET A 1 -9.28 -9.94 -28.14
CA MET A 1 -9.41 -8.64 -27.43
C MET A 1 -8.92 -8.87 -26.02
N THR A 2 -7.69 -8.50 -25.70
CA THR A 2 -7.15 -8.58 -24.34
C THR A 2 -7.65 -7.36 -23.58
N THR A 3 -8.54 -7.57 -22.62
CA THR A 3 -9.01 -6.51 -21.72
C THR A 3 -7.80 -6.02 -20.91
N GLU A 4 -7.32 -4.81 -21.19
CA GLU A 4 -6.32 -4.15 -20.34
C GLU A 4 -6.96 -3.88 -18.97
N ILE A 5 -6.65 -4.74 -18.00
CA ILE A 5 -7.09 -4.55 -16.62
C ILE A 5 -6.25 -3.40 -16.05
N ILE A 6 -6.83 -2.20 -16.01
CA ILE A 6 -6.23 -1.06 -15.33
C ILE A 6 -6.28 -1.35 -13.83
N ASP A 7 -5.12 -1.61 -13.21
CA ASP A 7 -5.05 -1.82 -11.76
C ASP A 7 -5.43 -0.52 -11.02
N PRO A 8 -6.45 -0.55 -10.14
CA PRO A 8 -6.88 0.64 -9.44
C PRO A 8 -5.77 1.20 -8.55
N ILE A 9 -5.56 2.51 -8.61
CA ILE A 9 -4.63 3.21 -7.72
C ILE A 9 -5.32 3.48 -6.38
N TRP A 10 -4.67 3.07 -5.29
CA TRP A 10 -5.05 3.34 -3.91
C TRP A 10 -4.19 4.42 -3.28
N HIS A 11 -4.83 5.30 -2.52
CA HIS A 11 -4.15 6.29 -1.69
C HIS A 11 -4.01 5.79 -0.26
N ILE A 12 -3.25 6.53 0.55
CA ILE A 12 -3.03 6.19 1.97
C ILE A 12 -4.35 5.98 2.74
N ARG A 13 -5.44 6.69 2.37
CA ARG A 13 -6.76 6.51 3.00
C ARG A 13 -7.37 5.14 2.70
N ASP A 14 -7.24 4.67 1.47
CA ASP A 14 -7.74 3.36 1.05
C ASP A 14 -6.94 2.24 1.71
N VAL A 15 -5.61 2.42 1.80
CA VAL A 15 -4.72 1.49 2.52
C VAL A 15 -5.13 1.41 3.99
N ILE A 16 -5.31 2.55 4.68
CA ILE A 16 -5.77 2.59 6.08
C ILE A 16 -7.11 1.88 6.24
N LYS A 17 -8.07 2.15 5.34
CA LYS A 17 -9.40 1.52 5.39
C LYS A 17 -9.32 0.01 5.17
N TYR A 18 -8.43 -0.45 4.30
CA TYR A 18 -8.27 -1.86 3.97
C TYR A 18 -7.53 -2.64 5.06
N THR A 19 -6.42 -2.09 5.58
CA THR A 19 -5.60 -2.77 6.60
C THR A 19 -6.14 -2.58 8.02
N GLY A 20 -6.96 -1.55 8.24
CA GLY A 20 -7.38 -1.13 9.57
C GLY A 20 -6.26 -0.48 10.40
N TRP A 21 -5.08 -0.27 9.81
CA TRP A 21 -3.91 0.27 10.51
C TRP A 21 -3.89 1.79 10.48
N CYS A 22 -3.37 2.40 11.54
CA CYS A 22 -3.21 3.84 11.57
C CYS A 22 -2.09 4.28 10.61
N LYS A 23 -2.15 5.54 10.17
CA LYS A 23 -1.15 6.13 9.27
C LYS A 23 0.28 5.94 9.79
N LYS A 24 0.49 6.09 11.11
CA LYS A 24 1.82 5.94 11.73
C LYS A 24 2.38 4.53 11.55
N THR A 25 1.57 3.49 11.74
CA THR A 25 1.99 2.10 11.50
C THR A 25 2.40 1.91 10.03
N ILE A 26 1.61 2.43 9.11
CA ILE A 26 1.91 2.34 7.67
C ILE A 26 3.20 3.10 7.33
N ASP A 27 3.39 4.31 7.86
CA ASP A 27 4.63 5.08 7.71
C ASP A 27 5.84 4.28 8.23
N ASN A 28 5.77 3.74 9.44
CA ASN A 28 6.84 2.91 10.00
C ASN A 28 7.15 1.70 9.10
N MET A 29 6.13 1.02 8.56
CA MET A 29 6.34 -0.13 7.68
C MET A 29 7.02 0.25 6.36
N ILE A 30 6.75 1.46 5.85
CA ILE A 30 7.42 1.99 4.66
C ILE A 30 8.88 2.35 4.98
N GLU A 31 9.13 2.98 6.14
CA GLU A 31 10.48 3.37 6.59
C GLU A 31 11.36 2.15 6.88
N ASP A 32 10.80 1.12 7.50
CA ASP A 32 11.46 -0.16 7.80
C ASP A 32 11.70 -1.02 6.55
N GLY A 33 11.09 -0.66 5.41
CA GLY A 33 11.20 -1.40 4.15
C GLY A 33 10.34 -2.66 4.09
N ARG A 34 9.53 -2.93 5.13
CA ARG A 34 8.54 -4.00 5.16
C ARG A 34 7.38 -3.77 4.19
N MET A 35 7.07 -2.51 3.87
CA MET A 35 6.02 -2.13 2.93
C MET A 35 6.61 -1.50 1.67
N ILE A 36 5.94 -1.75 0.55
CA ILE A 36 6.30 -1.16 -0.75
C ILE A 36 6.19 0.36 -0.69
N LYS A 37 7.22 1.05 -1.20
CA LYS A 37 7.28 2.50 -1.25
C LYS A 37 6.18 3.04 -2.19
N PRO A 38 5.47 4.11 -1.79
CA PRO A 38 4.48 4.73 -2.66
C PRO A 38 5.14 5.35 -3.88
N GLU A 39 4.42 5.30 -4.99
CA GLU A 39 4.70 6.15 -6.13
C GLU A 39 4.17 7.56 -5.85
N PHE A 40 4.92 8.57 -6.29
CA PHE A 40 4.53 9.97 -6.19
C PHE A 40 4.05 10.44 -7.55
N LEU A 41 2.73 10.60 -7.70
CA LEU A 41 2.15 11.11 -8.94
C LEU A 41 2.56 12.59 -9.12
N LYS A 42 3.30 12.89 -10.21
CA LYS A 42 3.70 14.26 -10.56
C LYS A 42 2.45 15.07 -10.93
N GLY A 43 2.09 16.05 -10.11
CA GLY A 43 0.98 16.98 -10.40
C GLY A 43 0.23 17.49 -9.18
N ALA A 44 0.24 16.74 -8.07
CA ALA A 44 -0.38 17.16 -6.81
C ALA A 44 0.52 16.81 -5.63
N LYS A 45 0.79 17.80 -4.76
CA LYS A 45 1.45 17.70 -3.44
C LYS A 45 1.72 16.26 -2.97
N LYS A 46 2.89 15.69 -3.29
CA LYS A 46 3.42 14.40 -2.77
C LYS A 46 2.33 13.38 -2.35
N ILE A 47 1.36 13.11 -3.22
CA ILE A 47 0.29 12.16 -2.89
C ILE A 47 0.88 10.76 -3.02
N ARG A 48 0.93 10.05 -1.90
CA ARG A 48 1.35 8.65 -1.86
C ARG A 48 0.27 7.79 -2.51
N ALA A 49 0.68 7.07 -3.55
CA ALA A 49 -0.17 6.21 -4.34
C ALA A 49 0.45 4.82 -4.45
N TRP A 50 -0.39 3.79 -4.49
CA TRP A 50 0.01 2.40 -4.70
C TRP A 50 -0.98 1.72 -5.63
N TYR A 51 -0.51 0.73 -6.37
CA TYR A 51 -1.40 -0.22 -7.03
C TYR A 51 -2.15 -1.06 -5.98
N ARG A 52 -3.46 -1.24 -6.19
CA ARG A 52 -4.32 -2.01 -5.31
C ARG A 52 -3.81 -3.44 -5.16
N SER A 53 -3.47 -4.09 -6.27
CA SER A 53 -2.95 -5.47 -6.26
C SER A 53 -1.71 -5.59 -5.38
N THR A 54 -0.79 -4.64 -5.49
CA THR A 54 0.43 -4.57 -4.69
C THR A 54 0.16 -4.48 -3.18
N ILE A 55 -0.79 -3.63 -2.77
CA ILE A 55 -1.18 -3.52 -1.35
C ILE A 55 -1.84 -4.80 -0.85
N ILE A 56 -2.73 -5.39 -1.63
CA ILE A 56 -3.43 -6.62 -1.25
C ILE A 56 -2.44 -7.77 -1.09
N GLU A 57 -1.51 -7.93 -2.04
CA GLU A 57 -0.51 -8.99 -1.98
C GLU A 57 0.43 -8.81 -0.79
N TRP A 58 0.93 -7.58 -0.59
CA TRP A 58 1.74 -7.25 0.57
C TRP A 58 1.00 -7.55 1.88
N PHE A 59 -0.23 -7.07 2.03
CA PHE A 59 -0.99 -7.24 3.26
C PHE A 59 -1.26 -8.72 3.57
N LYS A 60 -1.57 -9.53 2.55
CA LYS A 60 -1.72 -10.98 2.71
C LYS A 60 -0.43 -11.63 3.24
N ARG A 61 0.73 -11.26 2.69
CA ARG A 61 2.04 -11.76 3.17
C ARG A 61 2.30 -11.32 4.61
N THR A 62 1.96 -10.09 4.95
CA THR A 62 2.11 -9.55 6.31
C THR A 62 1.17 -10.22 7.31
N GLN A 63 -0.05 -10.57 6.91
CA GLN A 63 -0.98 -11.36 7.74
C GLN A 63 -0.51 -12.81 7.93
N ALA A 64 0.12 -13.40 6.90
CA ALA A 64 0.71 -14.74 6.99
C ALA A 64 1.99 -14.79 7.84
N ASN A 65 2.66 -13.65 8.05
CA ASN A 65 3.91 -13.55 8.80
C ASN A 65 3.76 -12.53 9.95
N PRO A 66 3.22 -12.95 11.11
CA PRO A 66 2.98 -12.05 12.24
C PRO A 66 4.27 -11.41 12.79
N ASP A 67 5.45 -11.99 12.56
CA ASP A 67 6.74 -11.36 12.88
C ASP A 67 6.99 -10.06 12.12
N LEU A 68 6.39 -9.89 10.93
CA LEU A 68 6.47 -8.62 10.19
C LEU A 68 5.54 -7.54 10.78
N GLN A 69 4.63 -7.89 11.69
CA GLN A 69 3.69 -6.96 12.34
C GLN A 69 4.21 -6.40 13.68
N LYS A 70 5.21 -7.05 14.28
CA LYS A 70 5.84 -6.64 15.56
C LYS A 70 6.96 -5.63 15.35
#